data_AF-A0A975CNK1-F1
#
_entry.id   AF-A0A975CNK1-F1
#
_cell.length_a   1.000
_cell.length_b   1.000
_cell.length_c   1.000
_cell.angle_alpha   90.00
_cell.angle_beta   90.00
_cell.angle_gamma   90.00
#
_symmetry.space_group_name_H-M   'P 1'
#
loop_
_entity.id
_entity.type
_entity.pdbx_description
1 polymer ?
#
loop_
_entity_poly.entity_id
_entity_poly.type
_entity_poly.pdbx_seq_one_letter_code
_entity_poly.pdbx_strand_id
1 'polypeptide(L)'
;MASIKNLKKDINYTLGDIIGYVSEKMHANADKEKAEAIIDETIETFDELIGKINAKGVENKKAHLKEVNAELETKATALIEKANKL
;
A
#
# COMPACT_ATOMS: atom_id res chain seq x y z
N MET A 1 -10.37 9.68 -16.40
CA MET A 1 -9.07 10.25 -15.97
C MET A 1 -8.86 9.87 -14.52
N ALA A 2 -7.77 9.17 -14.19
CA ALA A 2 -7.43 8.89 -12.79
C ALA A 2 -6.98 10.20 -12.14
N SER A 3 -7.89 10.85 -11.42
CA SER A 3 -7.57 12.04 -10.62
C SER A 3 -6.72 11.61 -9.44
N ILE A 4 -5.82 12.50 -8.97
CA ILE A 4 -5.04 12.33 -7.73
C ILE A 4 -5.92 11.82 -6.57
N LYS A 5 -7.15 12.32 -6.49
CA LYS A 5 -8.16 11.92 -5.49
C LYS A 5 -8.55 10.44 -5.58
N ASN A 6 -8.65 9.89 -6.79
CA ASN A 6 -8.96 8.47 -7.00
C ASN A 6 -7.75 7.62 -6.61
N LEU A 7 -6.55 7.98 -7.06
CA LEU A 7 -5.35 7.20 -6.73
C LEU A 7 -5.09 7.15 -5.21
N LYS A 8 -5.31 8.27 -4.50
CA LYS A 8 -5.25 8.28 -3.03
C LYS A 8 -6.30 7.36 -2.39
N LYS A 9 -7.51 7.32 -2.94
CA LYS A 9 -8.55 6.40 -2.47
C LYS A 9 -8.14 4.96 -2.72
N ASP A 10 -7.65 4.66 -3.92
CA ASP A 10 -7.22 3.31 -4.30
C ASP A 10 -6.10 2.83 -3.37
N ILE A 11 -5.09 3.67 -3.10
CA ILE A 11 -4.04 3.35 -2.12
C ILE A 11 -4.62 3.08 -0.73
N ASN A 12 -5.53 3.93 -0.24
CA ASN A 12 -6.16 3.73 1.07
C ASN A 12 -6.96 2.44 1.13
N TYR A 13 -7.77 2.14 0.10
CA TYR A 13 -8.58 0.93 0.07
C TYR A 13 -7.72 -0.31 -0.06
N THR A 14 -6.79 -0.34 -1.02
CA THR A 14 -5.93 -1.51 -1.24
C THR A 14 -5.02 -1.80 -0.04
N LEU A 15 -4.30 -0.80 0.48
CA LEU A 15 -3.41 -1.02 1.62
C LEU A 15 -4.22 -1.23 2.92
N GLY A 16 -5.38 -0.61 3.06
CA GLY A 16 -6.31 -0.85 4.17
C GLY A 16 -6.84 -2.28 4.18
N ASP A 17 -7.23 -2.80 3.01
CA ASP A 17 -7.68 -4.19 2.84
C ASP A 17 -6.55 -5.18 3.16
N ILE A 18 -5.30 -4.86 2.80
CA ILE A 18 -4.13 -5.67 3.15
C ILE A 18 -3.92 -5.72 4.67
N ILE A 19 -4.01 -4.57 5.36
CA ILE A 19 -3.91 -4.51 6.82
C ILE A 19 -5.02 -5.33 7.47
N GLY A 20 -6.26 -5.22 6.97
CA GLY A 20 -7.39 -6.03 7.43
C GLY A 20 -7.13 -7.53 7.27
N TYR A 21 -6.68 -7.94 6.09
CA TYR A 21 -6.35 -9.33 5.78
C TYR A 21 -5.24 -9.90 6.68
N VAL A 22 -4.17 -9.13 6.90
CA VAL A 22 -3.06 -9.50 7.80
C VAL A 22 -3.57 -9.65 9.23
N SER A 23 -4.41 -8.73 9.70
CA SER A 23 -4.98 -8.76 11.05
C SER A 23 -5.92 -9.96 11.27
N GLU A 24 -6.72 -10.36 10.27
CA GLU A 24 -7.53 -11.58 10.34
C GLU A 24 -6.65 -12.84 10.42
N LYS A 25 -5.56 -12.88 9.65
CA LYS A 25 -4.55 -13.95 9.69
C LYS A 25 -3.84 -14.03 11.06
N MET A 26 -3.61 -12.92 11.76
CA MET A 26 -3.05 -12.90 13.12
C MET A 26 -3.88 -13.67 14.14
N HIS A 27 -5.20 -13.75 13.94
CA HIS A 27 -6.06 -14.49 14.85
C HIS A 27 -5.98 -16.01 14.62
N ALA A 28 -5.51 -16.46 13.46
CA ALA A 28 -5.40 -17.87 13.09
C ALA A 28 -4.07 -18.51 13.50
N ASN A 29 -2.97 -17.74 13.52
CA ASN A 29 -1.63 -18.19 13.93
C ASN A 29 -1.00 -17.17 14.89
N ALA A 30 -0.35 -17.64 15.95
CA ALA A 30 0.22 -16.83 17.03
C ALA A 30 1.41 -15.92 16.65
N ASP A 31 1.60 -15.60 15.36
CA ASP A 31 2.69 -14.80 14.80
C ASP A 31 2.36 -13.29 14.80
N LYS A 32 1.99 -12.76 15.97
CA LYS A 32 1.60 -11.34 16.11
C LYS A 32 2.72 -10.38 15.68
N GLU A 33 3.96 -10.63 16.10
CA GLU A 33 5.08 -9.72 15.78
C GLU A 33 5.35 -9.60 14.28
N LYS A 34 5.24 -10.71 13.54
CA LYS A 34 5.46 -10.71 12.08
C LYS A 34 4.35 -9.96 11.35
N ALA A 35 3.11 -10.09 11.81
CA ALA A 35 1.99 -9.39 11.21
C ALA A 35 2.00 -7.89 11.56
N GLU A 36 2.35 -7.51 12.79
CA GLU A 36 2.64 -6.11 13.14
C GLU A 36 3.72 -5.53 12.23
N ALA A 37 4.82 -6.28 11.99
CA ALA A 37 5.86 -5.83 11.07
C ALA A 37 5.36 -5.62 9.63
N ILE A 38 4.43 -6.45 9.13
CA ILE A 38 3.81 -6.25 7.81
C ILE A 38 2.87 -5.04 7.82
N ILE A 39 2.12 -4.82 8.90
CA ILE A 39 1.24 -3.65 9.03
C ILE A 39 2.08 -2.37 9.03
N ASP A 40 3.17 -2.33 9.79
CA ASP A 40 4.10 -1.19 9.82
C ASP A 40 4.71 -0.94 8.43
N GLU A 41 5.19 -1.99 7.75
CA GLU A 41 5.71 -1.88 6.38
C GLU A 41 4.64 -1.39 5.38
N THR A 42 3.38 -1.78 5.60
CA THR A 42 2.24 -1.32 4.79
C THR A 42 1.96 0.16 5.02
N ILE A 43 2.05 0.64 6.27
CA ILE A 43 1.88 2.05 6.63
C ILE A 43 3.04 2.90 6.08
N GLU A 44 4.28 2.43 6.19
CA GLU A 44 5.43 3.11 5.59
C GLU A 44 5.28 3.24 4.07
N THR A 45 4.85 2.16 3.42
CA THR A 45 4.54 2.16 1.98
C THR A 45 3.44 3.16 1.65
N PHE A 46 2.39 3.25 2.48
CA PHE A 46 1.32 4.22 2.31
C PHE A 46 1.86 5.66 2.34
N ASP A 47 2.63 6.01 3.37
CA ASP A 47 3.19 7.35 3.53
C ASP A 47 4.14 7.73 2.39
N GLU A 48 4.97 6.79 1.93
CA GLU A 48 5.82 6.99 0.76
C GLU A 48 5.00 7.29 -0.51
N LEU A 49 3.98 6.48 -0.80
CA LEU A 49 3.15 6.65 -2.00
C LEU A 49 2.34 7.95 -1.94
N ILE A 50 1.79 8.29 -0.78
CA ILE A 50 1.07 9.56 -0.57
C ILE A 50 2.02 10.76 -0.70
N GLY A 51 3.24 10.64 -0.18
CA GLY A 51 4.31 11.62 -0.34
C GLY A 51 4.63 11.86 -1.81
N LYS A 52 4.83 10.78 -2.59
CA LYS A 52 5.03 10.85 -4.04
C LYS A 52 3.84 11.50 -4.75
N ILE A 53 2.61 11.14 -4.42
CA ILE A 53 1.42 11.77 -5.03
C ILE A 53 1.35 13.27 -4.76
N ASN A 54 1.73 13.70 -3.56
CA ASN A 54 1.72 15.10 -3.15
C ASN A 54 2.95 15.88 -3.63
N ALA A 55 3.92 15.22 -4.27
CA ALA A 55 5.12 15.87 -4.80
C ALA A 55 4.74 17.07 -5.68
N LYS A 56 5.24 18.24 -5.33
CA LYS A 56 5.06 19.47 -6.09
C LYS A 56 6.16 19.56 -7.15
N GLY A 57 5.85 20.12 -8.32
CA GLY A 57 6.83 20.31 -9.39
C GLY A 57 6.93 19.15 -10.39
N VAL A 58 5.97 18.22 -10.39
CA VAL A 58 5.91 17.15 -11.39
C VAL A 58 5.49 17.74 -12.74
N GLU A 59 6.42 17.78 -13.72
CA GLU A 59 6.15 18.23 -15.10
C GLU A 59 5.03 17.38 -15.74
N ASN A 60 5.10 16.06 -15.57
CA ASN A 60 4.16 15.13 -16.20
C ASN A 60 3.33 14.36 -15.16
N LYS A 61 2.36 15.05 -14.55
CA LYS A 61 1.45 14.47 -13.53
C LYS A 61 0.81 13.15 -13.96
N LYS A 62 0.49 13.00 -15.25
CA LYS A 62 -0.15 11.78 -15.76
C LYS A 62 0.80 10.58 -15.76
N ALA A 63 2.06 10.79 -16.13
CA ALA A 63 3.09 9.75 -16.08
C ALA A 63 3.42 9.40 -14.62
N HIS A 64 3.60 10.40 -13.77
CA HIS A 64 3.88 10.22 -12.35
C HIS A 64 2.78 9.43 -11.61
N LEU A 65 1.51 9.76 -11.86
CA LEU A 65 0.40 9.01 -11.25
C LEU A 65 0.32 7.56 -11.75
N LYS A 66 0.77 7.28 -12.99
CA LYS A 66 0.88 5.90 -13.48
C LYS A 66 2.03 5.15 -12.80
N GLU A 67 3.18 5.80 -12.61
CA GLU A 67 4.32 5.20 -11.91
C GLU A 67 3.97 4.87 -10.46
N VAL A 68 3.35 5.80 -9.74
CA VAL A 68 2.87 5.55 -8.37
C VAL A 68 1.87 4.38 -8.33
N ASN A 69 1.00 4.27 -9.32
CA ASN A 69 0.06 3.15 -9.40
C ASN A 69 0.78 1.81 -9.62
N ALA A 70 1.75 1.76 -10.53
CA ALA A 70 2.58 0.57 -10.75
C ALA A 70 3.41 0.19 -9.51
N GLU A 71 3.94 1.18 -8.79
CA GLU A 71 4.60 0.96 -7.50
C GLU A 71 3.64 0.42 -6.44
N LEU A 72 2.42 0.96 -6.35
CA LEU A 72 1.38 0.45 -5.46
C LEU A 72 1.12 -1.03 -5.75
N GLU A 73 0.87 -1.41 -7.00
CA GLU A 73 0.60 -2.80 -7.37
C GLU A 73 1.76 -3.72 -6.98
N THR A 74 3.00 -3.29 -7.26
CA THR A 74 4.20 -4.08 -6.95
C THR A 74 4.35 -4.28 -5.43
N LYS A 75 4.21 -3.21 -4.65
CA LYS A 75 4.34 -3.27 -3.19
C LYS A 75 3.16 -4.01 -2.55
N ALA A 76 1.93 -3.78 -3.01
CA ALA A 76 0.74 -4.48 -2.54
C ALA A 76 0.85 -5.98 -2.77
N THR A 77 1.33 -6.41 -3.94
CA THR A 77 1.56 -7.83 -4.24
C THR A 77 2.59 -8.43 -3.29
N ALA A 78 3.71 -7.73 -3.06
CA ALA A 78 4.75 -8.19 -2.13
C ALA A 78 4.25 -8.30 -0.68
N LEU A 79 3.45 -7.34 -0.21
CA LEU A 79 2.83 -7.36 1.12
C LEU A 79 1.84 -8.51 1.27
N ILE A 80 1.00 -8.76 0.26
CA ILE A 80 0.07 -9.90 0.24
C ILE A 80 0.83 -11.24 0.22
N GLU A 81 1.93 -11.35 -0.53
CA GLU A 81 2.77 -12.55 -0.50
C GLU A 81 3.39 -12.80 0.88
N LYS A 82 3.85 -11.74 1.56
CA LYS A 82 4.32 -11.83 2.95
C LYS A 82 3.19 -12.25 3.89
N ALA A 83 2.01 -11.64 3.74
CA ALA A 83 0.82 -11.96 4.53
C ALA A 83 0.33 -13.40 4.31
N ASN A 84 0.50 -13.95 3.11
CA ASN A 84 0.16 -15.34 2.81
C ASN A 84 1.12 -16.35 3.41
N LYS A 85 2.38 -15.95 3.63
CA LYS A 85 3.43 -16.79 4.25
C LYS A 85 3.37 -16.79 5.79
N LEU A 86 2.52 -15.95 6.37
CA LEU A 86 2.04 -15.98 7.76
C LEU A 86 0.85 -16.95 7.91
#